data_AF-A0A949SXI1-F1
#
_entry.id   AF-A0A949SXI1-F1
#
_cell.length_a   1.000
_cell.length_b   1.000
_cell.length_c   1.000
_cell.angle_alpha   90.00
_cell.angle_beta   90.00
_cell.angle_gamma   90.00
#
_symmetry.space_group_name_H-M   'P 1'
#
loop_
_entity.id
_entity.type
_entity.pdbx_description
1 polymer ?
#
loop_
_entity_poly.entity_id
_entity_poly.type
_entity_poly.pdbx_seq_one_letter_code
_entity_poly.pdbx_strand_id
1 'polypeptide(L)'
;MRRTISSFWQTNENVKWLMRYPAMTVMVFMRRDIGYRLLNPVPMLIMTGILMLVAMMIPPNRPETKPHYLFWFAMTSLFLASCQRTKRWREFKRGILQHSYYIGTSPFDFKWLPFFCRRFRRVARFVDPFFCILVGFGMLAESTALGCWLIIAGTALRIYEDAVHRKELNRDLDILDSLIISDVHGGTVEAFDDSAPHAPQSSSPPIPTGLAPDIRKSIRRRKNA
;
A
#
# COMPACT_ATOMS: atom_id res chain seq x y z
N MET A 1 -23.00 2.37 21.20
CA MET A 1 -22.76 3.36 20.12
C MET A 1 -21.40 3.22 19.40
N ARG A 2 -20.32 2.69 20.01
CA ARG A 2 -19.01 2.49 19.33
C ARG A 2 -18.95 1.34 18.30
N ARG A 3 -19.80 0.31 18.41
CA ARG A 3 -19.79 -0.87 17.50
C ARG A 3 -20.36 -0.61 16.11
N THR A 4 -21.31 0.32 15.98
CA THR A 4 -21.98 0.63 14.70
C THR A 4 -21.11 1.44 13.76
N ILE A 5 -20.25 2.32 14.30
CA ILE A 5 -19.31 3.09 13.47
C ILE A 5 -18.26 2.14 12.87
N SER A 6 -17.70 1.22 13.66
CA SER A 6 -16.72 0.26 13.15
C SER A 6 -17.28 -0.66 12.07
N SER A 7 -18.55 -1.07 12.14
CA SER A 7 -19.15 -1.93 11.10
C SER A 7 -19.39 -1.16 9.79
N PHE A 8 -19.82 0.11 9.84
CA PHE A 8 -20.03 0.93 8.64
C PHE A 8 -18.74 1.12 7.81
N TRP A 9 -17.61 1.33 8.47
CA TRP A 9 -16.30 1.43 7.81
C TRP A 9 -15.78 0.08 7.30
N GLN A 10 -16.26 -1.04 7.85
CA GLN A 10 -15.82 -2.37 7.46
C GLN A 10 -16.52 -2.83 6.17
N THR A 11 -17.82 -2.56 6.03
CA THR A 11 -18.67 -3.04 4.92
C THR A 11 -18.55 -2.22 3.63
N ASN A 12 -18.21 -0.93 3.71
CA ASN A 12 -18.23 -0.06 2.54
C ASN A 12 -16.88 0.05 1.85
N GLU A 13 -16.53 -0.94 1.03
CA GLU A 13 -15.37 -0.87 0.12
C GLU A 13 -15.37 0.40 -0.74
N ASN A 14 -16.56 0.86 -1.14
CA ASN A 14 -16.77 2.09 -1.90
C ASN A 14 -16.26 3.34 -1.17
N VAL A 15 -16.46 3.41 0.15
CA VAL A 15 -15.99 4.54 0.97
C VAL A 15 -14.46 4.52 1.08
N LYS A 16 -13.86 3.34 1.23
CA LYS A 16 -12.40 3.18 1.23
C LYS A 16 -11.78 3.61 -0.10
N TRP A 17 -12.43 3.26 -1.21
CA TRP A 17 -12.05 3.70 -2.55
C TRP A 17 -12.19 5.20 -2.72
N LEU A 18 -13.26 5.80 -2.20
CA LEU A 18 -13.48 7.24 -2.30
C LEU A 18 -12.42 8.05 -1.52
N MET A 19 -12.06 7.60 -0.31
CA MET A 19 -11.07 8.27 0.54
C MET A 19 -9.65 8.26 -0.06
N ARG A 20 -9.36 7.34 -0.98
CA ARG A 20 -8.08 7.30 -1.70
C ARG A 20 -7.84 8.57 -2.52
N TYR A 21 -8.89 9.13 -3.12
CA TYR A 21 -8.77 10.27 -4.03
C TYR A 21 -8.26 11.57 -3.37
N PRO A 22 -8.88 12.08 -2.31
CA PRO A 22 -8.36 13.25 -1.59
C PRO A 22 -7.01 12.95 -0.94
N ALA A 23 -6.83 11.74 -0.37
CA ALA A 23 -5.56 11.34 0.22
C ALA A 23 -4.40 11.38 -0.78
N MET A 24 -4.63 10.98 -2.03
CA MET A 24 -3.62 10.99 -3.09
C MET A 24 -3.00 12.38 -3.29
N THR A 25 -3.79 13.46 -3.24
CA THR A 25 -3.28 14.84 -3.43
C THR A 25 -2.20 15.23 -2.42
N VAL A 26 -2.31 14.71 -1.18
CA VAL A 26 -1.36 14.97 -0.09
C VAL A 26 -0.23 13.93 -0.06
N MET A 27 -0.53 12.67 -0.43
CA MET A 27 0.48 11.59 -0.44
C MET A 27 1.71 11.95 -1.27
N VAL A 28 1.51 12.68 -2.37
CA VAL A 28 2.58 13.08 -3.26
C VAL A 28 3.61 13.97 -2.56
N PHE A 29 3.19 14.80 -1.59
CA PHE A 29 4.10 15.60 -0.77
C PHE A 29 4.68 14.80 0.39
N MET A 30 3.84 13.99 1.03
CA MET A 30 4.16 13.33 2.29
C MET A 30 4.82 11.97 2.12
N ARG A 31 4.99 11.44 0.91
CA ARG A 31 5.53 10.09 0.72
C ARG A 31 6.64 10.05 -0.29
N ARG A 32 7.65 9.27 0.04
CA ARG A 32 8.73 8.90 -0.87
C ARG A 32 8.36 7.55 -1.49
N ASP A 33 8.51 7.42 -2.80
CA ASP A 33 8.38 6.15 -3.53
C ASP A 33 6.98 5.52 -3.57
N ILE A 34 5.97 6.27 -4.05
CA ILE A 34 4.62 5.73 -4.29
C ILE A 34 4.64 4.72 -5.44
N GLY A 35 3.93 3.59 -5.27
CA GLY A 35 3.81 2.52 -6.26
C GLY A 35 3.12 2.96 -7.54
N TYR A 36 3.55 2.40 -8.68
CA TYR A 36 3.10 2.81 -10.02
C TYR A 36 1.59 2.64 -10.26
N ARG A 37 0.95 1.61 -9.69
CA ARG A 37 -0.51 1.40 -9.79
C ARG A 37 -1.29 2.27 -8.82
N LEU A 38 -0.67 2.65 -7.70
CA LEU A 38 -1.30 3.54 -6.74
C LEU A 38 -1.42 4.96 -7.31
N LEU A 39 -0.38 5.42 -8.01
CA LEU A 39 -0.30 6.74 -8.63
C LEU A 39 -0.88 6.76 -10.05
N ASN A 40 -2.13 6.31 -10.21
CA ASN A 40 -2.81 6.29 -11.52
C ASN A 40 -3.09 7.74 -11.99
N PRO A 41 -2.73 8.12 -13.23
CA PRO A 41 -2.90 9.49 -13.74
C PRO A 41 -4.36 9.94 -13.80
N VAL A 42 -5.29 9.03 -14.07
CA VAL A 42 -6.72 9.37 -14.21
C VAL A 42 -7.30 9.93 -12.90
N PRO A 43 -7.21 9.22 -11.76
CA PRO A 43 -7.57 9.78 -10.46
C PRO A 43 -6.92 11.11 -10.11
N MET A 44 -5.64 11.29 -10.46
CA MET A 44 -4.93 12.54 -10.18
C MET A 44 -5.45 13.71 -11.00
N LEU A 45 -5.68 13.50 -12.29
CA LEU A 45 -6.27 14.53 -13.16
C LEU A 45 -7.67 14.91 -12.71
N ILE A 46 -8.50 13.92 -12.34
CA ILE A 46 -9.85 14.17 -11.82
C ILE A 46 -9.78 15.03 -10.55
N MET A 47 -8.94 14.66 -9.58
CA MET A 47 -8.84 15.41 -8.33
C MET A 47 -8.26 16.81 -8.50
N THR A 48 -7.29 16.96 -9.40
CA THR A 48 -6.74 18.27 -9.75
C THR A 48 -7.82 19.14 -10.40
N GLY A 49 -8.60 18.57 -11.32
CA GLY A 49 -9.73 19.24 -11.96
C GLY A 49 -10.81 19.66 -10.95
N ILE A 50 -11.16 18.80 -10.00
CA ILE A 50 -12.10 19.12 -8.92
C ILE A 50 -11.57 20.29 -8.08
N LEU A 51 -10.29 20.25 -7.67
CA LEU A 51 -9.68 21.32 -6.88
C LEU A 51 -9.65 22.66 -7.64
N MET A 52 -9.32 22.64 -8.92
CA MET A 52 -9.34 23.81 -9.78
C MET A 52 -10.76 24.37 -9.95
N LEU A 53 -11.75 23.50 -10.17
CA LEU A 53 -13.15 23.90 -10.29
C LEU A 53 -13.63 24.54 -8.99
N VAL A 54 -13.33 23.93 -7.84
CA VAL A 54 -13.64 24.51 -6.52
C VAL A 54 -12.95 25.86 -6.35
N ALA A 55 -11.69 26.00 -6.75
CA ALA A 55 -10.97 27.27 -6.70
C ALA A 55 -11.64 28.36 -7.57
N MET A 56 -12.18 27.98 -8.74
CA MET A 56 -12.90 28.90 -9.64
C MET A 56 -14.31 29.27 -9.15
N MET A 57 -15.00 28.35 -8.48
CA MET A 57 -16.35 28.60 -7.96
C MET A 57 -16.36 29.44 -6.68
N ILE A 58 -15.24 29.52 -5.97
CA ILE A 58 -15.12 30.38 -4.79
C ILE A 58 -15.09 31.85 -5.25
N PRO A 59 -16.08 32.68 -4.86
CA PRO A 59 -16.11 34.06 -5.27
C PRO A 59 -14.89 34.82 -4.70
N PRO A 60 -14.20 35.64 -5.52
CA PRO A 60 -12.99 36.35 -5.11
C PRO A 60 -13.25 37.41 -4.03
N ASN A 61 -14.52 37.78 -3.80
CA ASN A 61 -14.93 38.80 -2.84
C ASN A 61 -14.78 38.39 -1.37
N ARG A 62 -14.36 37.16 -1.06
CA ARG A 62 -14.06 36.73 0.31
C ARG A 62 -12.54 36.76 0.54
N PRO A 63 -12.00 37.75 1.28
CA PRO A 63 -10.55 37.90 1.46
C PRO A 63 -9.90 36.75 2.24
N GLU A 64 -10.68 36.02 3.04
CA GLU A 64 -10.21 34.90 3.86
C GLU A 64 -9.96 33.61 3.05
N THR A 65 -10.66 33.44 1.93
CA THR A 65 -10.65 32.16 1.22
C THR A 65 -9.46 32.00 0.27
N LYS A 66 -8.86 33.11 -0.18
CA LYS A 66 -7.67 33.20 -1.06
C LYS A 66 -7.54 32.00 -2.03
N PRO A 67 -8.41 31.88 -3.04
CA PRO A 67 -8.54 30.67 -3.87
C PRO A 67 -7.30 30.33 -4.71
N HIS A 68 -6.42 31.31 -4.94
CA HIS A 68 -5.18 31.10 -5.68
C HIS A 68 -4.24 30.08 -5.01
N TYR A 69 -4.22 29.98 -3.68
CA TYR A 69 -3.42 28.97 -2.98
C TYR A 69 -3.90 27.54 -3.28
N LEU A 70 -5.21 27.32 -3.35
CA LEU A 70 -5.79 26.03 -3.70
C LEU A 70 -5.44 25.64 -5.15
N PHE A 71 -5.46 26.61 -6.07
CA PHE A 71 -5.06 26.41 -7.46
C PHE A 71 -3.57 26.01 -7.56
N TRP A 72 -2.67 26.77 -6.93
CA TRP A 72 -1.24 26.45 -6.93
C TRP A 72 -0.94 25.11 -6.26
N PHE A 73 -1.66 24.78 -5.19
CA PHE A 73 -1.58 23.47 -4.55
C PHE A 73 -1.99 22.34 -5.50
N ALA A 74 -3.10 22.49 -6.23
CA ALA A 74 -3.56 21.52 -7.20
C ALA A 74 -2.49 21.29 -8.29
N MET A 75 -1.95 22.38 -8.86
CA MET A 75 -0.92 22.32 -9.90
C MET A 75 0.38 21.69 -9.42
N THR A 76 0.86 22.06 -8.23
CA THR A 76 2.08 21.48 -7.65
C THR A 76 1.88 20.00 -7.31
N SER A 77 0.71 19.60 -6.81
CA SER A 77 0.39 18.19 -6.54
C SER A 77 0.41 17.34 -7.82
N LEU A 78 -0.16 17.86 -8.92
CA LEU A 78 -0.16 17.20 -10.23
C LEU A 78 1.25 17.11 -10.81
N PHE A 79 2.03 18.19 -10.71
CA PHE A 79 3.41 18.22 -11.18
C PHE A 79 4.26 17.19 -10.45
N LEU A 80 4.24 17.18 -9.12
CA LEU A 80 4.99 16.21 -8.33
C LEU A 80 4.53 14.77 -8.58
N ALA A 81 3.23 14.53 -8.74
CA ALA A 81 2.70 13.22 -9.07
C ALA A 81 3.26 12.74 -10.42
N SER A 82 3.30 13.63 -11.40
CA SER A 82 3.86 13.34 -12.73
C SER A 82 5.36 13.05 -12.66
N CYS A 83 6.13 13.85 -11.92
CA CYS A 83 7.55 13.62 -11.70
C CYS A 83 7.82 12.26 -11.03
N GLN A 84 7.09 11.93 -9.96
CA GLN A 84 7.21 10.65 -9.27
C GLN A 84 6.87 9.48 -10.20
N ARG A 85 5.79 9.60 -10.97
CA ARG A 85 5.39 8.57 -11.94
C ARG A 85 6.46 8.33 -13.01
N THR A 86 7.02 9.39 -13.58
CA THR A 86 8.09 9.29 -14.59
C THR A 86 9.37 8.69 -14.02
N LYS A 87 9.70 8.98 -12.75
CA LYS A 87 10.81 8.31 -12.06
C LYS A 87 10.56 6.80 -11.92
N ARG A 88 9.36 6.40 -11.49
CA ARG A 88 8.97 4.99 -11.33
C ARG A 88 8.93 4.25 -12.66
N TRP A 89 8.44 4.90 -13.72
CA TRP A 89 8.46 4.33 -15.07
C TRP A 89 9.87 4.04 -15.56
N ARG A 90 10.82 4.94 -15.27
CA ARG A 90 12.25 4.73 -15.55
C ARG A 90 12.83 3.56 -14.75
N GLU A 91 12.47 3.42 -13.49
CA GLU A 91 12.91 2.29 -12.64
C GLU A 91 12.31 0.95 -13.10
N PHE A 92 11.05 0.94 -13.55
CA PHE A 92 10.40 -0.24 -14.12
C PHE A 92 11.08 -0.69 -15.42
N LYS A 93 11.40 0.27 -16.32
CA LYS A 93 12.17 -0.01 -17.54
C LYS A 93 13.56 -0.57 -17.28
N ARG A 94 14.12 -0.35 -16.09
CA ARG A 94 15.43 -0.89 -15.65
C ARG A 94 15.33 -2.29 -15.04
N GLY A 95 14.13 -2.90 -14.97
CA GLY A 95 13.93 -4.26 -14.47
C GLY A 95 13.97 -4.39 -12.95
N ILE A 96 13.84 -3.29 -12.20
CA ILE A 96 13.84 -3.34 -10.73
C ILE A 96 12.48 -3.89 -10.27
N LEU A 97 12.49 -5.00 -9.53
CA LEU A 97 11.28 -5.59 -8.92
C LEU A 97 10.70 -4.61 -7.88
N GLN A 98 9.53 -4.04 -8.18
CA GLN A 98 8.85 -3.08 -7.31
C GLN A 98 7.42 -3.50 -7.00
N HIS A 99 7.02 -3.28 -5.74
CA HIS A 99 5.66 -3.53 -5.30
C HIS A 99 4.70 -2.50 -5.93
N SER A 100 3.83 -2.97 -6.83
CA SER A 100 2.94 -2.10 -7.62
C SER A 100 1.97 -1.25 -6.78
N TYR A 101 1.57 -1.75 -5.61
CA TYR A 101 0.61 -1.12 -4.69
C TYR A 101 1.26 -0.51 -3.44
N TYR A 102 2.58 -0.28 -3.45
CA TYR A 102 3.27 0.29 -2.30
C TYR A 102 2.81 1.73 -2.03
N ILE A 103 2.39 2.03 -0.80
CA ILE A 103 1.85 3.36 -0.45
C ILE A 103 2.97 4.41 -0.37
N GLY A 104 4.22 4.00 -0.18
CA GLY A 104 5.37 4.88 -0.07
C GLY A 104 5.91 4.93 1.36
N THR A 105 7.21 5.23 1.47
CA THR A 105 7.90 5.44 2.74
C THR A 105 7.55 6.82 3.29
N SER A 106 7.26 6.88 4.59
CA SER A 106 7.09 8.16 5.28
C SER A 106 8.46 8.86 5.35
N PRO A 107 8.54 10.18 5.11
CA PRO A 107 9.75 10.97 5.29
C PRO A 107 10.22 10.99 6.75
N PHE A 108 9.32 10.69 7.70
CA PHE A 108 9.61 10.63 9.13
C PHE A 108 10.08 9.25 9.60
N ASP A 109 10.22 8.27 8.69
CA ASP A 109 10.78 6.94 9.01
C ASP A 109 12.32 6.99 9.04
N PHE A 110 12.87 7.64 10.07
CA PHE A 110 14.32 7.74 10.25
C PHE A 110 14.91 6.42 10.73
N LYS A 111 16.12 6.08 10.23
CA LYS A 111 16.82 4.83 10.58
C LYS A 111 17.11 4.67 12.08
N TRP A 112 17.20 5.78 12.81
CA TRP A 112 17.48 5.83 14.25
C TRP A 112 16.24 5.57 15.13
N LEU A 113 15.02 5.55 14.58
CA LEU A 113 13.83 5.26 15.38
C LEU A 113 13.89 3.83 15.96
N PRO A 114 13.43 3.64 17.22
CA PRO A 114 13.38 2.34 17.84
C PRO A 114 12.57 1.35 16.98
N PHE A 115 12.99 0.08 17.02
CA PHE A 115 12.39 -0.99 16.21
C PHE A 115 10.86 -1.03 16.34
N PHE A 116 10.32 -0.73 17.52
CA PHE A 116 8.88 -0.68 17.78
C PHE A 116 8.10 0.31 16.89
N CYS A 117 8.68 1.48 16.60
CA CYS A 117 8.06 2.51 15.77
C CYS A 117 8.16 2.19 14.27
N ARG A 118 9.25 1.53 13.88
CA ARG A 118 9.48 1.04 12.51
C ARG A 118 8.62 -0.20 12.22
N ARG A 119 8.41 -1.06 13.23
CA ARG A 119 7.53 -2.24 13.17
C ARG A 119 6.09 -1.78 12.93
N PHE A 120 5.47 -2.34 11.89
CA PHE A 120 4.12 -2.01 11.41
C PHE A 120 3.91 -0.59 10.85
N ARG A 121 4.98 0.13 10.49
CA ARG A 121 4.90 1.48 9.86
C ARG A 121 4.00 2.45 10.66
N ARG A 122 4.06 2.40 11.99
CA ARG A 122 3.17 3.20 12.85
C ARG A 122 3.36 4.70 12.67
N VAL A 123 4.59 5.13 12.42
CA VAL A 123 4.92 6.53 12.10
C VAL A 123 4.14 6.99 10.86
N ALA A 124 4.20 6.24 9.76
CA ALA A 124 3.47 6.59 8.54
C ALA A 124 1.95 6.62 8.73
N ARG A 125 1.40 5.78 9.62
CA ARG A 125 -0.05 5.71 9.87
C ARG A 125 -0.56 6.87 10.70
N PHE A 126 0.21 7.31 11.70
CA PHE A 126 -0.25 8.30 12.67
C PHE A 126 0.40 9.65 12.46
N VAL A 127 1.71 9.71 12.26
CA VAL A 127 2.45 10.97 12.17
C VAL A 127 2.15 11.68 10.86
N ASP A 128 2.15 10.99 9.71
CA ASP A 128 1.91 11.65 8.41
C ASP A 128 0.52 12.31 8.34
N PRO A 129 -0.60 11.63 8.68
CA PRO A 129 -1.92 12.25 8.62
C PRO A 129 -2.09 13.36 9.66
N PHE A 130 -1.53 13.18 10.85
CA PHE A 130 -1.64 14.19 11.92
C PHE A 130 -0.84 15.45 11.58
N PHE A 131 0.34 15.28 10.97
CA PHE A 131 1.13 16.40 10.46
C PHE A 131 0.35 17.14 9.35
N CYS A 132 -0.25 16.43 8.41
CA CYS A 132 -1.09 17.06 7.37
C CYS A 132 -2.26 17.85 7.97
N ILE A 133 -2.96 17.29 8.97
CA ILE A 133 -4.07 17.97 9.63
C ILE A 133 -3.57 19.21 10.39
N LEU A 134 -2.44 19.12 11.08
CA LEU A 134 -1.84 20.23 11.82
C LEU A 134 -1.43 21.37 10.88
N VAL A 135 -0.80 21.05 9.75
CA VAL A 135 -0.49 22.04 8.70
C VAL A 135 -1.78 22.64 8.13
N GLY A 136 -2.82 21.83 7.93
CA GLY A 136 -4.14 22.31 7.51
C GLY A 136 -4.73 23.33 8.49
N PHE A 137 -4.68 23.06 9.80
CA PHE A 137 -5.11 24.01 10.83
C PHE A 137 -4.29 25.30 10.82
N GLY A 138 -2.97 25.22 10.65
CA GLY A 138 -2.11 26.40 10.51
C GLY A 138 -2.45 27.24 9.27
N MET A 139 -2.79 26.59 8.16
CA MET A 139 -3.15 27.25 6.90
C MET A 139 -4.55 27.86 6.90
N LEU A 140 -5.44 27.52 7.85
CA LEU A 140 -6.76 28.15 7.95
C LEU A 140 -6.67 29.67 8.16
N ALA A 141 -5.62 30.17 8.81
CA ALA A 141 -5.39 31.60 9.00
C ALA A 141 -5.02 32.32 7.68
N GLU A 142 -4.38 31.63 6.74
CA GLU A 142 -3.95 32.22 5.47
C GLU A 142 -4.94 31.99 4.33
N SER A 143 -5.48 30.78 4.23
CA SER A 143 -6.48 30.35 3.24
C SER A 143 -7.40 29.28 3.84
N THR A 144 -8.64 29.67 4.12
CA THR A 144 -9.66 28.76 4.65
C THR A 144 -9.92 27.58 3.72
N ALA A 145 -9.93 27.81 2.40
CA ALA A 145 -10.19 26.75 1.42
C ALA A 145 -9.10 25.67 1.41
N LEU A 146 -7.83 26.09 1.38
CA LEU A 146 -6.71 25.15 1.38
C LEU A 146 -6.57 24.45 2.74
N GLY A 147 -6.75 25.16 3.85
CA GLY A 147 -6.74 24.56 5.19
C GLY A 147 -7.82 23.50 5.36
N CYS A 148 -9.07 23.80 4.97
CA CYS A 148 -10.17 22.82 4.97
C CYS A 148 -9.86 21.61 4.08
N TRP A 149 -9.30 21.83 2.88
CA TRP A 149 -8.91 20.75 1.99
C TRP A 149 -7.85 19.84 2.62
N LEU A 150 -6.81 20.41 3.24
CA LEU A 150 -5.75 19.65 3.90
C LEU A 150 -6.26 18.85 5.11
N ILE A 151 -7.22 19.39 5.87
CA ILE A 151 -7.85 18.65 6.98
C ILE A 151 -8.65 17.46 6.44
N ILE A 152 -9.45 17.66 5.39
CA ILE A 152 -10.22 16.60 4.74
C ILE A 152 -9.27 15.53 4.16
N ALA A 153 -8.25 15.96 3.42
CA ALA A 153 -7.29 15.06 2.79
C ALA A 153 -6.43 14.32 3.82
N GLY A 154 -6.02 14.96 4.91
CA GLY A 154 -5.31 14.33 6.02
C GLY A 154 -6.18 13.30 6.77
N THR A 155 -7.46 13.63 7.00
CA THR A 155 -8.41 12.67 7.60
C THR A 155 -8.64 11.48 6.67
N ALA A 156 -8.82 11.72 5.38
CA ALA A 156 -8.95 10.67 4.37
C ALA A 156 -7.70 9.80 4.28
N LEU A 157 -6.50 10.40 4.40
CA LEU A 157 -5.23 9.69 4.45
C LEU A 157 -5.16 8.73 5.65
N ARG A 158 -5.62 9.17 6.83
CA ARG A 158 -5.66 8.33 8.04
C ARG A 158 -6.58 7.12 7.87
N ILE A 159 -7.76 7.32 7.28
CA ILE A 159 -8.75 6.26 7.04
C ILE A 159 -8.20 5.27 5.99
N TYR A 160 -7.63 5.79 4.91
CA TYR A 160 -7.05 4.97 3.85
C TYR A 160 -5.89 4.10 4.36
N GLU A 161 -4.99 4.66 5.18
CA GLU A 161 -3.91 3.90 5.81
C GLU A 161 -4.41 2.83 6.78
N ASP A 162 -5.48 3.11 7.54
CA ASP A 162 -6.11 2.08 8.39
C ASP A 162 -6.63 0.90 7.55
N ALA A 163 -7.31 1.23 6.45
CA ALA A 163 -7.89 0.23 5.56
C ALA A 163 -6.82 -0.64 4.91
N VAL A 164 -5.72 -0.05 4.42
CA VAL A 164 -4.65 -0.83 3.80
C VAL A 164 -3.89 -1.65 4.84
N HIS A 165 -3.61 -1.09 6.01
CA HIS A 165 -2.96 -1.86 7.06
C HIS A 165 -3.77 -3.08 7.49
N ARG A 166 -5.10 -2.94 7.64
CA ARG A 166 -5.97 -4.09 7.96
C ARG A 166 -5.90 -5.16 6.87
N LYS A 167 -5.83 -4.75 5.60
CA LYS A 167 -5.68 -5.67 4.48
C LYS A 167 -4.32 -6.38 4.49
N GLU A 168 -3.24 -5.67 4.79
CA GLU A 168 -1.90 -6.25 4.95
C GLU A 168 -1.88 -7.24 6.12
N LEU A 169 -2.43 -6.86 7.28
CA LEU A 169 -2.50 -7.71 8.45
C LEU A 169 -3.28 -9.00 8.19
N ASN A 170 -4.47 -8.91 7.57
CA ASN A 170 -5.25 -10.10 7.23
C ASN A 170 -4.48 -11.02 6.28
N ARG A 171 -3.84 -10.47 5.24
CA ARG A 171 -3.04 -11.28 4.31
C ARG A 171 -1.88 -11.98 5.02
N ASP A 172 -1.21 -11.30 5.95
CA ASP A 172 -0.10 -11.88 6.69
C ASP A 172 -0.59 -13.00 7.64
N LEU A 173 -1.79 -12.86 8.23
CA LEU A 173 -2.46 -13.92 8.99
C LEU A 173 -2.84 -15.11 8.10
N ASP A 174 -3.43 -14.87 6.92
CA ASP A 174 -3.80 -15.94 5.98
C ASP A 174 -2.57 -16.75 5.51
N ILE A 175 -1.42 -16.09 5.35
CA ILE A 175 -0.14 -16.76 5.02
C ILE A 175 0.33 -17.63 6.17
N LEU A 176 0.25 -17.15 7.41
CA LEU A 176 0.62 -17.93 8.59
C LEU A 176 -0.29 -19.16 8.74
N ASP A 177 -1.60 -19.00 8.57
CA ASP A 177 -2.55 -20.11 8.61
C ASP A 177 -2.24 -21.13 7.51
N SER A 178 -1.95 -20.66 6.30
CA SER A 178 -1.53 -21.54 5.19
C SER A 178 -0.25 -22.32 5.50
N LEU A 179 0.70 -21.69 6.19
CA LEU A 179 1.95 -22.33 6.61
C LEU A 179 1.70 -23.39 7.70
N ILE A 180 0.87 -23.09 8.69
CA ILE A 180 0.47 -24.03 9.75
C ILE A 180 -0.26 -25.23 9.15
N ILE A 181 -1.21 -25.00 8.24
CA ILE A 181 -1.94 -26.08 7.54
C ILE A 181 -0.96 -26.96 6.75
N SER A 182 0.02 -26.35 6.08
CA SER A 182 1.03 -27.10 5.32
C SER A 182 1.90 -27.97 6.24
N ASP A 183 2.27 -27.46 7.41
CA ASP A 183 3.07 -28.18 8.41
C ASP A 183 2.30 -29.37 9.00
N VAL A 184 1.03 -29.17 9.36
CA VAL A 184 0.14 -30.24 9.85
C VAL A 184 -0.07 -31.32 8.79
N HIS A 185 -0.27 -30.94 7.53
CA HIS A 185 -0.37 -31.90 6.43
C HIS A 185 0.95 -32.65 6.20
N GLY A 186 2.10 -31.96 6.31
CA GLY A 186 3.42 -32.59 6.24
C GLY A 186 3.58 -33.68 7.28
N GLY A 187 3.35 -33.37 8.56
CA GLY A 187 3.44 -34.35 9.65
C GLY A 187 2.42 -35.49 9.54
N THR A 188 1.23 -35.22 8.99
CA THR A 188 0.24 -36.28 8.73
C THR A 188 0.72 -37.26 7.66
N VAL A 189 1.31 -36.75 6.56
CA VAL A 189 1.88 -37.60 5.50
C VAL A 189 3.04 -38.44 6.04
N GLU A 190 3.94 -37.84 6.81
CA GLU A 190 5.06 -38.56 7.45
C GLU A 190 4.56 -39.69 8.35
N ALA A 191 3.54 -39.43 9.19
CA ALA A 191 2.96 -40.45 10.05
C ALA A 191 2.35 -41.63 9.27
N PHE A 192 1.73 -41.39 8.11
CA PHE A 192 1.19 -42.45 7.27
C PHE A 192 2.25 -43.19 6.45
N ASP A 193 3.35 -42.54 6.09
CA ASP A 193 4.51 -43.18 5.45
C ASP A 193 5.21 -44.13 6.45
N ASP A 194 5.36 -43.71 7.71
CA ASP A 194 5.92 -44.52 8.80
C ASP A 194 4.97 -45.65 9.26
N SER A 195 3.66 -45.48 9.10
CA SER A 195 2.64 -46.49 9.46
C SER A 195 2.42 -47.54 8.38
N ALA A 196 2.97 -47.36 7.18
CA ALA A 196 2.98 -48.42 6.18
C ALA A 196 3.94 -49.52 6.66
N PRO A 197 3.49 -50.79 6.81
CA PRO A 197 4.44 -51.88 6.99
C PRO A 197 5.44 -51.77 5.84
N HIS A 198 6.74 -51.94 6.11
CA HIS A 198 7.77 -52.07 5.08
C HIS A 198 7.43 -53.25 4.16
N ALA A 199 6.48 -53.05 3.25
CA ALA A 199 6.24 -53.92 2.14
C ALA A 199 7.46 -53.73 1.24
N PRO A 200 8.15 -54.82 0.84
CA PRO A 200 9.23 -54.71 -0.11
C PRO A 200 8.72 -53.92 -1.32
N GLN A 201 9.44 -52.84 -1.67
CA GLN A 201 9.09 -51.93 -2.77
C GLN A 201 8.68 -52.74 -4.00
N SER A 202 7.38 -52.90 -4.23
CA SER A 202 6.89 -53.37 -5.51
C SER A 202 7.12 -52.22 -6.48
N SER A 203 7.82 -52.54 -7.56
CA SER A 203 8.19 -51.64 -8.64
C SER A 203 6.94 -51.00 -9.26
N SER A 204 6.50 -49.90 -8.69
CA SER A 204 5.47 -49.07 -9.29
C SER A 204 6.11 -48.22 -10.39
N PRO A 205 5.50 -48.16 -11.60
CA PRO A 205 6.05 -47.41 -12.72
C PRO A 205 6.16 -45.93 -12.33
N PRO A 206 7.25 -45.25 -12.76
CA PRO A 206 7.55 -43.90 -12.30
C PRO A 206 6.46 -42.93 -12.73
N ILE A 207 5.89 -42.23 -11.76
CA ILE A 207 5.06 -41.05 -11.98
C ILE A 207 5.88 -40.09 -12.85
N PRO A 208 5.37 -39.65 -14.02
CA PRO A 208 6.09 -38.79 -14.94
C PRO A 208 6.09 -37.36 -14.39
N THR A 209 6.85 -37.15 -13.31
CA THR A 209 7.37 -35.82 -12.99
C THR A 209 8.37 -35.52 -14.09
N GLY A 210 8.05 -34.53 -14.93
CA GLY A 210 8.84 -34.10 -16.10
C GLY A 210 10.21 -33.50 -15.74
N LEU A 211 10.97 -34.18 -14.89
CA LEU A 211 12.35 -33.88 -14.56
C LEU A 211 13.20 -34.20 -15.79
N ALA A 212 13.73 -33.14 -16.40
CA ALA A 212 14.59 -33.22 -17.57
C ALA A 212 15.75 -34.22 -17.35
N PRO A 213 16.13 -34.99 -18.39
CA PRO A 213 17.14 -36.05 -18.32
C PRO A 213 18.52 -35.60 -17.79
N ASP A 214 18.80 -34.30 -17.82
CA ASP A 214 20.04 -33.71 -17.33
C ASP A 214 20.18 -33.74 -15.80
N ILE A 215 19.07 -33.66 -15.07
CA ILE A 215 19.07 -33.77 -13.60
C ILE A 215 19.37 -35.22 -13.18
N ARG A 216 18.92 -36.19 -13.97
CA ARG A 216 19.20 -37.62 -13.73
C ARG A 216 20.70 -37.93 -13.86
N LYS A 217 21.40 -37.28 -14.78
CA LYS A 217 22.84 -37.42 -14.97
C LYS A 217 23.65 -36.80 -13.83
N SER A 218 23.23 -35.64 -13.31
CA SER A 218 23.95 -34.97 -12.21
C SER A 218 23.84 -35.73 -10.89
N ILE A 219 22.69 -36.36 -10.61
CA ILE A 219 22.50 -37.21 -9.42
C ILE A 219 23.35 -38.49 -9.52
N ARG A 220 23.40 -39.16 -10.69
CA ARG A 220 24.24 -40.34 -10.89
C ARG A 220 25.74 -40.03 -10.73
N ARG A 221 26.20 -38.86 -11.17
CA ARG A 221 27.60 -38.45 -10.97
C ARG A 221 27.95 -38.20 -9.51
N ARG A 222 27.01 -37.69 -8.69
CA ARG A 222 27.24 -37.49 -7.25
C ARG A 222 27.23 -38.78 -6.43
N LYS A 223 26.58 -39.84 -6.92
CA LYS A 223 26.48 -41.11 -6.19
C LYS A 223 27.68 -42.04 -6.42
N ASN A 224 28.48 -41.78 -7.46
CA ASN A 224 29.66 -42.55 -7.84
C ASN A 224 30.98 -41.81 -7.56
N ALA A 225 30.91 -40.65 -6.88
CA ALA A 225 32.05 -39.93 -6.32
C ALA A 225 31.99 -40.08 -4.80
#